data_AF-A0A833WCV7-F1
#
_entry.id   AF-A0A833WCV7-F1
#
_cell.length_a   1.000
_cell.length_b   1.000
_cell.length_c   1.000
_cell.angle_alpha   90.00
_cell.angle_beta   90.00
_cell.angle_gamma   90.00
#
_symmetry.space_group_name_H-M   'P 1'
#
loop_
_entity.id
_entity.type
_entity.pdbx_description
1 polymer ?
#
loop_
_entity_poly.entity_id
_entity_poly.type
_entity_poly.pdbx_seq_one_letter_code
_entity_poly.pdbx_strand_id
1 'polypeptide(L)'
;MRPSLPVVSVALALLLALVVQVAGASDYQLQQLFNLQRNTTTQWPSLRFTFVLKRSSMRVHGQSEFSLEADPDVLVDEHHVLYDIFATFTKGKAVHKYTFVNGTAYYSTSSVNNVTVSFSIECLDPEFNRLPPINAIVDAINQTTPIISGPSGGGNLFKVTVNDIDFAL
;
A
#
# COMPACT_ATOMS: atom_id res chain seq x y z
N MET A 1 55.80 16.40 -41.09
CA MET A 1 55.87 15.10 -40.40
C MET A 1 54.45 14.60 -40.21
N ARG A 2 54.10 13.46 -40.82
CA ARG A 2 52.76 12.85 -40.79
C ARG A 2 52.64 11.97 -39.54
N PRO A 3 51.61 12.12 -38.68
CA PRO A 3 51.26 11.06 -37.75
C PRO A 3 50.46 9.98 -38.49
N SER A 4 50.79 8.73 -38.15
CA SER A 4 50.34 7.49 -38.73
C SER A 4 48.91 7.11 -38.32
N LEU A 5 48.23 6.39 -39.22
CA LEU A 5 46.80 6.12 -39.23
C LEU A 5 46.24 4.96 -38.33
N PRO A 6 46.97 4.20 -37.49
CA PRO A 6 46.34 3.06 -36.81
C PRO A 6 45.71 3.41 -35.45
N VAL A 7 45.93 4.60 -34.89
CA VAL A 7 45.47 4.93 -33.51
C VAL A 7 44.02 5.42 -33.46
N VAL A 8 43.47 5.94 -34.57
CA VAL A 8 42.12 6.52 -34.59
C VAL A 8 41.02 5.45 -34.59
N SER A 9 41.30 4.22 -35.04
CA SER A 9 40.30 3.14 -35.13
C SER A 9 39.96 2.47 -33.79
N VAL A 10 40.85 2.52 -32.78
CA VAL A 10 40.57 1.86 -31.49
C VAL A 10 39.72 2.74 -30.57
N ALA A 11 39.81 4.08 -30.72
CA ALA A 11 39.03 5.01 -29.91
C ALA A 11 37.53 5.02 -30.25
N LEU A 12 37.14 4.66 -31.49
CA LEU A 12 35.74 4.70 -31.91
C LEU A 12 34.96 3.41 -31.55
N ALA A 13 35.65 2.28 -31.35
CA ALA A 13 35.02 1.01 -30.98
C ALA A 13 34.61 0.95 -29.50
N LEU A 14 35.19 1.79 -28.63
CA LEU A 14 34.86 1.84 -27.20
C LEU A 14 33.66 2.74 -26.87
N LEU A 15 33.21 3.58 -27.81
CA LEU A 15 32.09 4.51 -27.61
C LEU A 15 30.70 3.91 -27.92
N LEU A 16 30.62 2.71 -28.50
CA LEU A 16 29.35 2.08 -28.90
C LEU A 16 28.82 0.99 -27.93
N ALA A 17 29.47 0.74 -26.81
CA ALA A 17 29.06 -0.32 -25.88
C ALA A 17 28.29 0.16 -24.63
N LEU A 18 27.85 1.41 -24.57
CA LEU A 18 27.09 1.93 -23.41
C LEU A 18 25.66 2.36 -23.79
N VAL A 19 24.90 1.45 -24.41
CA VAL A 19 23.43 1.53 -24.41
C VAL A 19 22.91 0.33 -23.63
N VAL A 20 23.04 0.40 -22.31
CA VAL A 20 22.28 -0.49 -21.41
C VAL A 20 20.85 0.04 -21.39
N GLN A 21 19.94 -0.72 -21.97
CA GLN A 21 18.51 -0.47 -21.85
C GLN A 21 18.10 -0.66 -20.39
N VAL A 22 17.79 0.43 -19.69
CA VAL A 22 17.07 0.37 -18.41
C VAL A 22 15.58 0.47 -18.73
N ALA A 23 14.98 -0.68 -19.06
CA ALA A 23 13.54 -0.87 -18.99
C ALA A 23 13.28 -1.82 -17.81
N GLY A 24 13.06 -1.26 -16.62
CA GLY A 24 12.64 -2.03 -15.44
C GLY A 24 13.30 -1.72 -14.09
N ALA A 25 14.15 -0.69 -13.96
CA ALA A 25 14.83 -0.38 -12.68
C ALA A 25 14.27 0.83 -11.91
N SER A 26 13.29 1.56 -12.44
CA SER A 26 12.86 2.83 -11.85
C SER A 26 12.08 2.67 -10.53
N ASP A 27 11.25 1.64 -10.38
CA ASP A 27 10.47 1.44 -9.15
C ASP A 27 11.35 0.99 -7.98
N TYR A 28 12.29 0.07 -8.23
CA TYR A 28 13.21 -0.41 -7.18
C TYR A 28 14.20 0.65 -6.70
N GLN A 29 14.64 1.56 -7.58
CA GLN A 29 15.56 2.64 -7.19
C GLN A 29 14.87 3.74 -6.39
N LEU A 30 13.61 4.08 -6.71
CA LEU A 30 12.82 4.99 -5.86
C LEU A 30 12.59 4.36 -4.48
N GLN A 31 12.25 3.06 -4.42
CA GLN A 31 12.04 2.35 -3.17
C GLN A 31 13.32 2.26 -2.29
N GLN A 32 14.50 2.15 -2.91
CA GLN A 32 15.77 2.17 -2.17
C GLN A 32 16.21 3.57 -1.73
N LEU A 33 15.90 4.62 -2.51
CA LEU A 33 16.22 6.00 -2.14
C LEU A 33 15.42 6.45 -0.90
N PHE A 34 14.17 6.02 -0.76
CA PHE A 34 13.35 6.30 0.43
C PHE A 34 13.81 5.52 1.68
N ASN A 35 14.48 4.38 1.52
CA ASN A 35 14.93 3.55 2.65
C ASN A 35 16.27 4.01 3.26
N LEU A 36 17.10 4.75 2.53
CA LEU A 36 18.45 5.15 2.99
C LEU A 36 18.48 6.43 3.85
N GLN A 37 17.37 7.17 4.00
CA GLN A 37 17.33 8.45 4.72
C GLN A 37 16.62 8.40 6.09
N ARG A 38 16.18 7.24 6.58
CA ARG A 38 15.55 7.10 7.91
C ARG A 38 16.56 6.65 8.96
N ASN A 39 17.37 7.57 9.46
CA ASN A 39 18.15 7.36 10.68
C ASN A 39 17.30 7.77 11.90
N THR A 40 17.10 6.83 12.83
CA THR A 40 16.58 6.97 14.21
C THR A 40 15.07 7.21 14.42
N THR A 41 14.18 6.45 13.76
CA THR A 41 12.73 6.53 14.04
C THR A 41 12.15 5.13 14.20
N THR A 42 11.25 4.93 15.18
CA THR A 42 10.47 3.69 15.38
C THR A 42 10.02 3.12 14.03
N GLN A 43 10.56 1.96 13.66
CA GLN A 43 10.21 1.32 12.40
C GLN A 43 8.93 0.50 12.62
N TRP A 44 7.80 1.08 12.23
CA TRP A 44 6.52 0.37 12.20
C TRP A 44 6.57 -0.74 11.13
N PRO A 45 5.97 -1.91 11.36
CA PRO A 45 5.90 -2.98 10.37
C PRO A 45 4.78 -2.75 9.37
N SER A 46 4.93 -3.28 8.15
CA SER A 46 3.81 -3.50 7.25
C SER A 46 2.83 -4.51 7.86
N LEU A 47 1.55 -4.28 7.63
CA LEU A 47 0.46 -5.07 8.18
C LEU A 47 -0.37 -5.69 7.06
N ARG A 48 -0.93 -6.86 7.33
CA ARG A 48 -1.89 -7.53 6.46
C ARG A 48 -3.19 -7.76 7.20
N PHE A 49 -4.27 -7.18 6.70
CA PHE A 49 -5.60 -7.32 7.27
C PHE A 49 -6.44 -8.26 6.42
N THR A 50 -6.88 -9.38 7.01
CA THR A 50 -7.78 -10.33 6.34
C THR A 50 -9.19 -10.18 6.86
N PHE A 51 -10.14 -9.99 5.94
CA PHE A 51 -11.55 -9.78 6.26
C PHE A 51 -12.42 -10.92 5.72
N VAL A 52 -13.40 -11.33 6.53
CA VAL A 52 -14.44 -12.28 6.14
C VAL A 52 -15.81 -11.63 6.36
N LEU A 53 -16.49 -11.32 5.27
CA LEU A 53 -17.78 -10.66 5.24
C LEU A 53 -18.93 -11.68 5.27
N LYS A 54 -19.79 -11.57 6.29
CA LYS A 54 -20.91 -12.50 6.48
C LYS A 54 -22.14 -12.19 5.61
N ARG A 55 -22.38 -10.91 5.30
CA ARG A 55 -23.57 -10.49 4.52
C ARG A 55 -23.23 -10.41 3.04
N SER A 56 -24.04 -11.04 2.20
CA SER A 56 -23.85 -11.03 0.74
C SER A 56 -23.86 -9.63 0.14
N SER A 57 -24.65 -8.71 0.72
CA SER A 57 -24.74 -7.30 0.31
C SER A 57 -23.48 -6.48 0.56
N MET A 58 -22.55 -6.98 1.38
CA MET A 58 -21.30 -6.29 1.71
C MET A 58 -20.12 -6.75 0.84
N ARG A 59 -20.31 -7.79 0.01
CA ARG A 59 -19.24 -8.33 -0.83
C ARG A 59 -18.64 -7.25 -1.72
N VAL A 60 -17.31 -7.21 -1.77
CA VAL A 60 -16.55 -6.26 -2.60
C VAL A 60 -16.20 -6.96 -3.89
N HIS A 61 -16.68 -6.44 -5.03
CA HIS A 61 -16.55 -7.12 -6.34
C HIS A 61 -17.08 -8.57 -6.35
N GLY A 62 -18.03 -8.89 -5.47
CA GLY A 62 -18.54 -10.24 -5.30
C GLY A 62 -17.63 -11.16 -4.47
N GLN A 63 -16.58 -10.66 -3.82
CA GLN A 63 -15.75 -11.43 -2.89
C GLN A 63 -16.23 -11.21 -1.45
N SER A 64 -16.32 -12.31 -0.68
CA SER A 64 -16.65 -12.27 0.76
C SER A 64 -15.42 -12.39 1.65
N GLU A 65 -14.28 -12.77 1.09
CA GLU A 65 -13.02 -12.86 1.80
C GLU A 65 -11.94 -12.17 0.97
N PHE A 66 -11.15 -11.32 1.60
CA PHE A 66 -10.07 -10.59 0.95
C PHE A 66 -9.04 -10.12 1.97
N SER A 67 -7.88 -9.70 1.48
CA SER A 67 -6.84 -9.08 2.30
C SER A 67 -6.50 -7.69 1.79
N LEU A 68 -6.18 -6.79 2.72
CA LEU A 68 -5.59 -5.48 2.46
C LEU A 68 -4.16 -5.51 2.98
N GLU A 69 -3.23 -5.01 2.18
CA GLU A 69 -1.85 -4.76 2.60
C GLU A 69 -1.75 -3.29 3.03
N ALA A 70 -1.04 -3.03 4.12
CA ALA A 70 -0.90 -1.71 4.69
C ALA A 70 0.59 -1.46 4.96
N ASP A 71 1.16 -0.46 4.28
CA ASP A 71 2.53 -0.04 4.47
C ASP A 71 2.59 1.23 5.32
N PRO A 72 3.45 1.28 6.34
CA PRO A 72 3.48 2.41 7.25
C PRO A 72 4.09 3.64 6.58
N ASP A 73 3.32 4.72 6.56
CA ASP A 73 3.77 6.05 6.21
C ASP A 73 3.92 6.88 7.50
N VAL A 74 5.18 7.07 7.91
CA VAL A 74 5.49 7.82 9.13
C VAL A 74 5.50 9.31 8.81
N LEU A 75 4.31 9.86 8.67
CA LEU A 75 4.07 11.29 8.67
C LEU A 75 3.13 11.56 9.83
N VAL A 76 3.66 12.21 10.87
CA VAL A 76 3.06 13.33 11.62
C VAL A 76 3.70 13.43 13.01
N ASP A 77 3.85 12.33 13.77
CA ASP A 77 4.50 12.30 15.09
C ASP A 77 5.00 10.87 15.41
N GLU A 78 6.07 10.69 16.19
CA GLU A 78 6.64 9.34 16.52
C GLU A 78 5.64 8.35 17.18
N HIS A 79 4.47 8.85 17.57
CA HIS A 79 3.43 8.14 18.30
C HIS A 79 2.22 7.76 17.44
N HIS A 80 2.11 8.31 16.23
CA HIS A 80 1.00 8.07 15.31
C HIS A 80 1.54 7.62 13.95
N VAL A 81 1.10 6.45 13.50
CA VAL A 81 1.48 5.90 12.20
C VAL A 81 0.26 5.89 11.30
N LEU A 82 0.37 6.54 10.14
CA LEU A 82 -0.58 6.36 9.06
C LEU A 82 -0.10 5.20 8.20
N TYR A 83 -1.04 4.52 7.58
CA TYR A 83 -0.76 3.45 6.64
C TYR A 83 -1.29 3.81 5.25
N ASP A 84 -0.42 3.62 4.26
CA ASP A 84 -0.80 3.52 2.87
C ASP A 84 -1.41 2.13 2.64
N ILE A 85 -2.61 2.08 2.07
CA ILE A 85 -3.43 0.87 2.01
C ILE A 85 -3.58 0.43 0.57
N PHE A 86 -3.37 -0.86 0.31
CA PHE A 86 -3.45 -1.45 -1.02
C PHE A 86 -4.41 -2.65 -1.01
N ALA A 87 -5.36 -2.65 -1.94
CA ALA A 87 -6.30 -3.74 -2.15
C ALA A 87 -6.39 -4.08 -3.63
N THR A 88 -6.42 -5.36 -3.97
CA THR A 88 -6.59 -5.83 -5.36
C THR A 88 -7.68 -6.88 -5.42
N PHE A 89 -8.65 -6.68 -6.32
CA PHE A 89 -9.76 -7.60 -6.55
C PHE A 89 -9.81 -7.98 -8.02
N THR A 90 -9.95 -9.27 -8.31
CA THR A 90 -10.15 -9.77 -9.67
C THR A 90 -11.59 -10.22 -9.84
N LYS A 91 -12.27 -9.72 -10.87
CA LYS A 91 -13.63 -10.12 -11.25
C LYS A 91 -13.70 -10.42 -12.75
N GLY A 92 -13.78 -11.71 -13.10
CA GLY A 92 -13.68 -12.13 -14.50
C GLY A 92 -12.31 -11.77 -15.07
N LYS A 93 -12.27 -10.90 -16.08
CA LYS A 93 -11.02 -10.38 -16.69
C LYS A 93 -10.60 -9.01 -16.15
N ALA A 94 -11.40 -8.38 -15.31
CA ALA A 94 -11.09 -7.07 -14.74
C ALA A 94 -10.29 -7.23 -13.43
N VAL A 95 -9.27 -6.40 -13.26
CA VAL A 95 -8.48 -6.24 -12.05
C VAL A 95 -8.76 -4.85 -11.51
N HIS A 96 -9.32 -4.78 -10.31
CA HIS A 96 -9.68 -3.58 -9.59
C HIS A 96 -8.64 -3.34 -8.49
N LYS A 97 -7.92 -2.22 -8.55
CA LYS A 97 -6.95 -1.84 -7.53
C LYS A 97 -7.43 -0.60 -6.79
N TYR A 98 -7.43 -0.68 -5.48
CA TYR A 98 -7.71 0.43 -4.58
C TYR A 98 -6.44 0.76 -3.83
N THR A 99 -6.09 2.04 -3.82
CA THR A 99 -4.93 2.53 -3.07
C THR A 99 -5.34 3.75 -2.28
N PHE A 100 -5.08 3.76 -0.97
CA PHE A 100 -5.22 4.93 -0.13
C PHE A 100 -3.82 5.39 0.24
N VAL A 101 -3.39 6.53 -0.27
CA VAL A 101 -2.03 7.04 -0.10
C VAL A 101 -2.09 8.51 0.27
N ASN A 102 -1.33 8.93 1.28
CA ASN A 102 -1.31 10.33 1.75
C ASN A 102 -2.72 10.91 2.01
N GLY A 103 -3.59 10.12 2.64
CA GLY A 103 -4.98 10.55 2.92
C GLY A 103 -5.91 10.58 1.72
N THR A 104 -5.45 10.19 0.52
CA THR A 104 -6.22 10.26 -0.73
C THR A 104 -6.50 8.87 -1.27
N ALA A 105 -7.76 8.60 -1.59
CA ALA A 105 -8.20 7.35 -2.21
C ALA A 105 -8.06 7.41 -3.73
N TYR A 106 -7.46 6.38 -4.32
CA TYR A 106 -7.37 6.17 -5.76
C TYR A 106 -7.94 4.81 -6.12
N TYR A 107 -8.56 4.76 -7.29
CA TYR A 107 -9.09 3.55 -7.89
C TYR A 107 -8.49 3.41 -9.29
N SER A 108 -8.16 2.18 -9.69
CA SER A 108 -7.77 1.88 -11.05
C SER A 108 -8.32 0.53 -11.46
N THR A 109 -8.62 0.40 -12.75
CA THR A 109 -9.11 -0.84 -13.34
C THR A 109 -8.26 -1.20 -14.56
N SER A 110 -7.89 -2.46 -14.67
CA SER A 110 -7.19 -3.00 -15.83
C SER A 110 -7.79 -4.34 -16.25
N SER A 111 -7.39 -4.81 -17.43
CA SER A 111 -7.77 -6.14 -17.91
C SER A 111 -6.58 -7.08 -17.80
N VAL A 112 -6.79 -8.31 -17.34
CA VAL A 112 -5.73 -9.34 -17.19
C VAL A 112 -4.93 -9.55 -18.50
N ASN A 113 -5.54 -9.27 -19.66
CA ASN A 113 -4.95 -9.49 -20.98
C ASN A 113 -4.57 -8.20 -21.73
N ASN A 114 -4.78 -7.02 -21.15
CA ASN A 114 -4.53 -5.75 -21.83
C ASN A 114 -3.64 -4.86 -20.96
N VAL A 115 -2.46 -4.51 -21.48
CA VAL A 115 -1.47 -3.65 -20.80
C VAL A 115 -1.98 -2.21 -20.66
N THR A 116 -3.07 -1.84 -21.35
CA THR A 116 -3.74 -0.55 -21.18
C THR A 116 -4.46 -0.52 -19.83
N VAL A 117 -3.77 0.05 -18.83
CA VAL A 117 -4.38 0.44 -17.56
C VAL A 117 -5.26 1.65 -17.82
N SER A 118 -6.59 1.47 -17.74
CA SER A 118 -7.50 2.60 -17.68
C SER A 118 -7.46 3.17 -16.27
N PHE A 119 -6.73 4.27 -16.11
CA PHE A 119 -6.76 5.07 -14.89
C PHE A 119 -8.05 5.89 -14.86
N SER A 120 -9.05 5.40 -14.14
CA SER A 120 -10.21 6.21 -13.75
C SER A 120 -9.96 6.73 -12.34
N ILE A 121 -9.45 7.96 -12.21
CA ILE A 121 -9.46 8.66 -10.93
C ILE A 121 -10.91 9.08 -10.68
N GLU A 122 -11.69 8.17 -10.11
CA GLU A 122 -12.99 8.51 -9.56
C GLU A 122 -12.79 8.93 -8.11
N CYS A 123 -13.26 10.12 -7.77
CA CYS A 123 -13.48 10.48 -6.38
C CYS A 123 -14.58 9.55 -5.85
N LEU A 124 -14.19 8.44 -5.21
CA LEU A 124 -15.04 7.46 -4.53
C LEU A 124 -15.85 6.55 -5.46
N ASP A 125 -15.20 5.50 -5.98
CA ASP A 125 -15.93 4.31 -6.42
C ASP A 125 -16.81 3.79 -5.26
N PRO A 126 -18.09 3.43 -5.48
CA PRO A 126 -19.00 3.01 -4.41
C PRO A 126 -18.52 1.81 -3.60
N GLU A 127 -17.67 0.96 -4.17
CA GLU A 127 -17.09 -0.18 -3.47
C GLU A 127 -15.97 0.24 -2.51
N PHE A 128 -15.37 1.44 -2.69
CA PHE A 128 -14.37 1.96 -1.74
C PHE A 128 -14.96 2.13 -0.34
N ASN A 129 -16.22 2.59 -0.24
CA ASN A 129 -16.94 2.71 1.03
C ASN A 129 -17.28 1.35 1.67
N ARG A 130 -17.09 0.23 0.95
CA ARG A 130 -17.23 -1.13 1.50
C ARG A 130 -15.92 -1.68 2.04
N LEU A 131 -14.80 -1.01 1.78
CA LEU A 131 -13.52 -1.40 2.35
C LEU A 131 -13.43 -0.94 3.81
N PRO A 132 -12.90 -1.79 4.71
CA PRO A 132 -12.70 -1.41 6.10
C PRO A 132 -11.74 -0.22 6.24
N PRO A 133 -12.00 0.72 7.16
CA PRO A 133 -11.18 1.92 7.36
C PRO A 133 -9.91 1.59 8.15
N ILE A 134 -8.87 1.08 7.48
CA ILE A 134 -7.66 0.54 8.15
C ILE A 134 -7.00 1.54 9.10
N ASN A 135 -6.81 2.80 8.70
CA ASN A 135 -6.21 3.81 9.58
C ASN A 135 -7.04 4.05 10.84
N ALA A 136 -8.37 4.09 10.74
CA ALA A 136 -9.25 4.19 11.90
C ALA A 136 -9.17 2.95 12.81
N ILE A 137 -8.97 1.75 12.24
CA ILE A 137 -8.78 0.51 13.02
C ILE A 137 -7.45 0.57 13.78
N VAL A 138 -6.36 0.94 13.10
CA VAL A 138 -5.02 1.06 13.72
C VAL A 138 -5.04 2.11 14.83
N ASP A 139 -5.61 3.29 14.55
CA ASP A 139 -5.76 4.36 15.53
C ASP A 139 -6.55 3.90 16.75
N ALA A 140 -7.67 3.20 16.54
CA ALA A 140 -8.50 2.69 17.62
C ALA A 140 -7.78 1.64 18.47
N ILE A 141 -6.98 0.76 17.85
CA ILE A 141 -6.15 -0.23 18.57
C ILE A 141 -5.10 0.46 19.43
N ASN A 142 -4.44 1.49 18.88
CA ASN A 142 -3.41 2.25 19.60
C ASN A 142 -3.99 3.10 20.75
N GLN A 143 -5.27 3.50 20.66
CA GLN A 143 -5.96 4.31 21.67
C GLN A 143 -6.81 3.46 22.64
N THR A 144 -6.67 2.13 22.63
CA THR A 144 -7.49 1.25 23.46
C THR A 144 -7.37 1.56 24.95
N THR A 145 -8.52 1.48 25.63
CA THR A 145 -8.56 1.64 27.09
C THR A 145 -8.96 0.31 27.73
N PRO A 146 -8.29 -0.10 28.82
CA PRO A 146 -8.66 -1.31 29.55
C PRO A 146 -10.03 -1.12 30.21
N ILE A 147 -10.88 -2.14 30.13
CA ILE A 147 -12.16 -2.18 30.85
C ILE A 147 -11.87 -2.69 32.27
N ILE A 148 -11.80 -1.77 33.21
CA ILE A 148 -11.30 -2.06 34.57
C ILE A 148 -12.39 -2.66 35.49
N SER A 149 -13.66 -2.77 35.09
CA SER A 149 -14.71 -3.23 36.05
C SER A 149 -15.92 -3.92 35.41
N GLY A 150 -16.07 -5.23 35.66
CA GLY A 150 -17.29 -6.02 35.48
C GLY A 150 -17.49 -6.99 36.67
N PRO A 151 -18.71 -7.52 36.92
CA PRO A 151 -19.05 -8.25 38.15
C PRO A 151 -18.32 -9.59 38.33
N SER A 152 -17.68 -10.08 37.27
CA SER A 152 -16.94 -11.34 37.22
C SER A 152 -15.50 -11.05 36.82
N GLY A 153 -14.66 -10.68 37.79
CA GLY A 153 -13.19 -10.67 37.72
C GLY A 153 -12.58 -10.00 36.49
N GLY A 154 -12.01 -8.80 36.68
CA GLY A 154 -11.31 -8.04 35.63
C GLY A 154 -10.38 -8.90 34.78
N GLY A 155 -10.87 -9.31 33.62
CA GLY A 155 -10.07 -9.79 32.51
C GLY A 155 -9.58 -8.60 31.71
N ASN A 156 -8.47 -8.79 31.00
CA ASN A 156 -7.86 -7.80 30.09
C ASN A 156 -8.75 -7.56 28.86
N LEU A 157 -9.98 -7.07 29.06
CA LEU A 157 -10.88 -6.70 27.98
C LEU A 157 -10.59 -5.25 27.62
N PHE A 158 -10.33 -4.99 26.33
CA PHE A 158 -10.06 -3.65 25.84
C PHE A 158 -11.26 -3.14 25.04
N LYS A 159 -11.69 -1.92 25.33
CA LYS A 159 -12.67 -1.24 24.49
C LYS A 159 -11.95 -0.60 23.31
N VAL A 160 -12.46 -0.84 22.11
CA VAL A 160 -11.96 -0.27 20.85
C VAL A 160 -13.13 0.38 20.13
N THR A 161 -12.99 1.63 19.68
CA THR A 161 -14.04 2.33 18.92
C THR A 161 -13.54 2.65 17.52
N VAL A 162 -14.17 2.09 16.49
CA VAL A 162 -13.85 2.35 15.07
C VAL A 162 -15.06 3.00 14.40
N ASN A 163 -14.94 4.23 13.92
CA ASN A 163 -16.04 4.98 13.29
C ASN A 163 -17.36 4.90 14.10
N ASP A 164 -17.29 5.21 15.39
CA ASP A 164 -18.41 5.19 16.35
C ASP A 164 -19.01 3.80 16.65
N ILE A 165 -18.34 2.71 16.23
CA ILE A 165 -18.72 1.33 16.56
C ILE A 165 -17.78 0.80 17.64
N ASP A 166 -18.37 0.37 18.76
CA ASP A 166 -17.64 -0.20 19.88
C ASP A 166 -17.42 -1.71 19.73
N PHE A 167 -16.18 -2.15 19.90
CA PHE A 167 -15.73 -3.53 19.96
C PHE A 167 -15.08 -3.81 21.32
N ALA A 168 -15.18 -5.06 21.76
CA ALA A 168 -14.45 -5.57 22.92
C ALA A 168 -13.43 -6.61 22.42
N LEU A 169 -12.15 -6.41 22.76
CA LEU A 169 -11.03 -7.31 22.44
C LEU A 169 -10.52 -8.00 23.70
#